data_AF-A0A349LFL5-F1
#
_entry.id   AF-A0A349LFL5-F1
#
_cell.length_a   1.000
_cell.length_b   1.000
_cell.length_c   1.000
_cell.angle_alpha   90.00
_cell.angle_beta   90.00
_cell.angle_gamma   90.00
#
_symmetry.space_group_name_H-M   'P 1'
#
loop_
_entity.id
_entity.type
_entity.pdbx_description
1 polymer ?
#
loop_
_entity_poly.entity_id
_entity_poly.type
_entity_poly.pdbx_seq_one_letter_code
_entity_poly.pdbx_strand_id
1 'polypeptide(L)'
;MIRVAIIGAGPAGLVAARTLVNAGAVVRVYDKGRRPGGRLNTREHGSYQFDHGSQFFTVRDERISPMLEAWVSLKVVALWEGRLVRLMGDTAEVARPTKRYVGTPSMISLAKELSEELEIISLTRITGVERNKKGWHLHDELGGHHGTFDRVVIAIPAP
;
A
#
# COMPACT_ATOMS: atom_id res chain seq x y z
N MET A 1 -9.13 0.40 24.27
CA MET A 1 -8.34 0.17 23.04
C MET A 1 -8.51 1.38 22.13
N ILE A 2 -7.44 1.94 21.57
CA ILE A 2 -7.56 3.13 20.70
C ILE A 2 -8.15 2.73 19.34
N ARG A 3 -9.09 3.52 18.82
CA ARG A 3 -9.72 3.31 17.51
C ARG A 3 -9.14 4.29 16.50
N VAL A 4 -8.59 3.78 15.41
CA VAL A 4 -7.93 4.58 14.38
C VAL A 4 -8.59 4.35 13.02
N ALA A 5 -8.98 5.44 12.37
CA ALA A 5 -9.33 5.42 10.96
C ALA A 5 -8.11 5.71 10.11
N ILE A 6 -7.93 4.98 9.02
CA ILE A 6 -6.89 5.24 8.02
C ILE A 6 -7.56 5.47 6.67
N ILE A 7 -7.22 6.56 5.99
CA ILE A 7 -7.75 6.88 4.66
C ILE A 7 -6.65 6.58 3.63
N GLY A 8 -6.87 5.53 2.83
CA GLY A 8 -5.96 5.03 1.81
C GLY A 8 -5.38 3.66 2.17
N ALA A 9 -5.73 2.64 1.41
CA ALA A 9 -5.20 1.27 1.46
C ALA A 9 -4.04 1.07 0.47
N GLY A 10 -3.23 2.11 0.24
CA GLY A 10 -1.92 1.98 -0.41
C GLY A 10 -0.84 1.47 0.55
N PRO A 11 0.41 1.24 0.08
CA PRO A 11 1.48 0.68 0.92
C PRO A 11 1.71 1.44 2.22
N ALA A 12 1.66 2.78 2.19
CA ALA A 12 1.81 3.60 3.40
C ALA A 12 0.70 3.34 4.43
N GLY A 13 -0.56 3.31 3.99
CA GLY A 13 -1.70 3.07 4.87
C GLY A 13 -1.75 1.64 5.39
N LEU A 14 -1.40 0.65 4.57
CA LEU A 14 -1.36 -0.75 4.99
C LEU A 14 -0.25 -1.01 6.01
N VAL A 15 0.96 -0.47 5.81
CA VAL A 15 2.05 -0.56 6.80
C VAL A 15 1.66 0.15 8.11
N ALA A 16 1.05 1.33 8.03
CA ALA A 16 0.54 2.03 9.21
C ALA A 16 -0.54 1.21 9.94
N ALA A 17 -1.47 0.60 9.21
CA ALA A 17 -2.51 -0.24 9.76
C ALA A 17 -1.95 -1.44 10.51
N ARG A 18 -1.06 -2.22 9.86
CA ARG A 18 -0.41 -3.38 10.49
C ARG A 18 0.38 -2.98 11.73
N THR A 19 1.12 -1.88 11.67
CA THR A 19 1.90 -1.36 12.81
C THR A 19 0.99 -1.04 13.99
N LEU A 20 -0.14 -0.37 13.74
CA LEU A 20 -1.10 0.02 14.77
C LEU A 20 -1.87 -1.18 15.34
N VAL A 21 -2.27 -2.15 14.50
CA VAL A 21 -2.90 -3.40 14.93
C VAL A 21 -1.96 -4.20 15.82
N ASN A 22 -0.68 -4.33 15.43
CA ASN A 22 0.34 -5.02 16.23
C ASN A 22 0.61 -4.32 17.58
N ALA A 23 0.38 -3.00 17.65
CA ALA A 23 0.41 -2.23 18.89
C ALA A 23 -0.89 -2.32 19.71
N GLY A 24 -1.87 -3.12 19.27
CA GLY A 24 -3.13 -3.35 19.95
C GLY A 24 -4.19 -2.28 19.69
N ALA A 25 -4.13 -1.53 18.59
CA ALA A 25 -5.21 -0.62 18.18
C ALA A 25 -6.31 -1.34 17.38
N VAL A 26 -7.54 -0.84 17.46
CA VAL A 26 -8.60 -1.19 16.51
C VAL A 26 -8.48 -0.28 15.31
N VAL A 27 -8.16 -0.84 14.14
CA VAL A 27 -7.92 -0.07 12.92
C VAL A 27 -8.95 -0.41 11.87
N ARG A 28 -9.53 0.63 11.25
CA ARG A 28 -10.34 0.50 10.05
C ARG A 28 -9.75 1.34 8.93
N VAL A 29 -9.50 0.71 7.79
CA VAL A 29 -8.93 1.37 6.61
C VAL A 29 -10.05 1.64 5.59
N TYR A 30 -10.07 2.82 5.01
CA TYR A 30 -11.02 3.23 3.98
C TYR A 30 -10.27 3.49 2.68
N ASP A 31 -10.75 2.92 1.56
CA ASP A 31 -10.22 3.23 0.24
C ASP A 31 -11.34 3.35 -0.79
N LYS A 32 -11.22 4.34 -1.69
CA LYS A 32 -12.14 4.54 -2.81
C LYS A 32 -12.02 3.44 -3.88
N GLY A 33 -10.88 2.77 -3.93
CA GLY A 33 -10.58 1.68 -4.84
C GLY A 33 -11.33 0.41 -4.47
N ARG A 34 -11.45 -0.49 -5.45
CA ARG A 34 -12.10 -1.80 -5.26
C ARG A 34 -11.25 -2.78 -4.45
N ARG A 35 -9.93 -2.62 -4.48
CA ARG A 35 -8.97 -3.53 -3.84
C ARG A 35 -7.83 -2.72 -3.20
N PRO A 36 -7.22 -3.20 -2.11
CA PRO A 36 -6.00 -2.62 -1.55
C PRO A 36 -4.84 -2.62 -2.56
N GLY A 37 -3.89 -1.72 -2.33
CA GLY A 37 -2.60 -1.67 -3.03
C GLY A 37 -2.28 -0.34 -3.69
N GLY A 38 -3.29 0.47 -4.05
CA GLY A 38 -3.08 1.78 -4.64
C GLY A 38 -2.16 1.76 -5.85
N ARG A 39 -0.94 2.29 -5.72
CA ARG A 39 0.08 2.31 -6.80
C ARG A 39 0.89 1.01 -6.91
N LEU A 40 0.68 0.02 -6.05
CA LEU A 40 1.20 -1.35 -6.24
C LEU A 40 0.31 -2.20 -7.14
N ASN A 41 -0.70 -1.61 -7.79
CA ASN A 41 -1.73 -2.35 -8.49
C ASN A 41 -1.23 -3.02 -9.78
N THR A 42 -1.80 -4.18 -10.05
CA THR A 42 -1.53 -5.03 -11.20
C THR A 42 -2.81 -5.12 -12.04
N ARG A 43 -2.68 -5.04 -13.37
CA ARG A 43 -3.79 -5.26 -14.31
C ARG A 43 -3.63 -6.62 -14.97
N GLU A 44 -4.75 -7.31 -15.14
CA GLU A 44 -4.83 -8.59 -15.84
C GLU A 44 -5.60 -8.38 -17.15
N HIS A 45 -5.15 -9.03 -18.23
CA HIS A 45 -5.84 -9.05 -19.52
C HIS A 45 -5.61 -10.39 -20.19
N GLY A 46 -6.63 -11.26 -20.17
CA GLY A 46 -6.49 -12.65 -20.63
C GLY A 46 -5.45 -13.39 -19.78
N SER A 47 -4.43 -13.96 -20.43
CA SER A 47 -3.30 -14.62 -19.77
C SER A 47 -2.18 -13.66 -19.36
N TYR A 48 -2.30 -12.37 -19.66
CA TYR A 48 -1.27 -11.37 -19.37
C TYR A 48 -1.51 -10.63 -18.07
N GLN A 49 -0.41 -10.23 -17.44
CA GLN A 49 -0.40 -9.47 -16.21
C GLN A 49 0.59 -8.31 -16.34
N PHE A 50 0.19 -7.11 -15.90
CA PHE A 50 0.95 -5.88 -16.06
C PHE A 50 0.98 -5.05 -14.76
N ASP A 51 2.18 -4.90 -14.20
CA ASP A 51 2.44 -3.99 -13.09
C ASP A 51 2.60 -2.55 -13.61
N HIS A 52 1.46 -1.91 -13.87
CA HIS A 52 1.39 -0.57 -14.47
C HIS A 52 1.63 0.58 -13.46
N GLY A 53 1.68 0.27 -12.17
CA GLY A 53 2.00 1.23 -11.11
C GLY A 53 3.49 1.24 -10.80
N SER A 54 3.85 0.80 -9.59
CA SER A 54 5.23 0.59 -9.20
C SER A 54 5.81 -0.61 -9.94
N GLN A 55 6.88 -0.41 -10.70
CA GLN A 55 7.53 -1.49 -11.46
C GLN A 55 8.50 -2.32 -10.59
N PHE A 56 9.17 -1.66 -9.65
CA PHE A 56 10.05 -2.27 -8.66
C PHE A 56 10.24 -1.28 -7.50
N PHE A 57 10.86 -1.73 -6.41
CA PHE A 57 11.32 -0.85 -5.35
C PHE A 57 12.76 -1.20 -4.93
N THR A 58 13.42 -0.26 -4.26
CA THR A 58 14.75 -0.46 -3.68
C THR A 58 14.66 -0.22 -2.18
N VAL A 59 15.35 -1.03 -1.39
CA VAL A 59 15.47 -0.82 0.06
C VAL A 59 16.82 -0.16 0.35
N ARG A 60 16.78 1.00 1.01
CA ARG A 60 17.96 1.76 1.44
C ARG A 60 18.00 2.00 2.95
N ASP A 61 16.84 1.85 3.59
CA ASP A 61 16.66 2.10 5.00
C ASP A 61 16.69 0.77 5.75
N GLU A 62 17.63 0.64 6.69
CA GLU A 62 17.85 -0.59 7.44
C GLU A 62 16.63 -1.01 8.28
N ARG A 63 15.76 -0.07 8.63
CA ARG A 63 14.52 -0.35 9.37
C ARG A 63 13.53 -1.20 8.56
N ILE A 64 13.68 -1.22 7.23
CA ILE A 64 12.83 -2.00 6.32
C ILE A 64 13.41 -3.39 6.05
N SER A 65 14.70 -3.63 6.35
CA SER A 65 15.37 -4.91 6.08
C SER A 65 14.65 -6.12 6.69
N PRO A 66 14.20 -6.11 7.97
CA PRO A 66 13.47 -7.24 8.54
C PRO A 66 12.14 -7.52 7.83
N MET A 67 11.44 -6.47 7.39
CA MET A 67 10.18 -6.61 6.64
C MET A 67 10.45 -7.20 5.26
N LEU A 68 11.50 -6.74 4.58
CA LEU A 68 11.91 -7.28 3.29
C LEU A 68 12.27 -8.77 3.39
N GLU A 69 13.06 -9.16 4.39
CA GLU A 69 13.43 -10.56 4.61
C GLU A 69 12.20 -11.44 4.83
N ALA A 70 11.23 -10.98 5.64
CA ALA A 70 9.97 -11.67 5.84
C ALA A 70 9.18 -11.82 4.52
N TRP A 71 9.05 -10.75 3.73
CA TRP A 71 8.36 -10.80 2.44
C TRP A 71 9.02 -11.72 1.41
N VAL A 72 10.36 -11.79 1.42
CA VAL A 72 11.12 -12.71 0.58
C VAL A 72 10.92 -14.16 1.03
N SER A 73 10.95 -14.41 2.34
CA SER A 73 10.68 -15.75 2.90
C SER A 73 9.27 -16.24 2.59
N LEU A 74 8.28 -15.34 2.63
CA LEU A 74 6.88 -15.61 2.26
C LEU A 74 6.68 -15.71 0.74
N LYS A 75 7.72 -15.45 -0.07
CA LYS A 75 7.67 -15.46 -1.54
C LYS A 75 6.64 -14.47 -2.12
N VAL A 76 6.32 -13.41 -1.39
CA VAL A 76 5.46 -12.31 -1.89
C VAL A 76 6.30 -11.19 -2.51
N VAL A 77 7.61 -11.18 -2.27
CA VAL A 77 8.61 -10.32 -2.90
C VAL A 77 9.82 -11.15 -3.33
N ALA A 78 10.46 -10.79 -4.45
CA ALA A 78 11.73 -11.37 -4.89
C ALA A 78 12.69 -10.30 -5.41
N LEU A 79 13.99 -10.64 -5.46
CA LEU A 79 14.98 -9.84 -6.19
C LEU A 79 14.66 -9.90 -7.70
N TRP A 80 14.64 -8.75 -8.35
CA TRP A 80 14.46 -8.67 -9.79
C TRP A 80 15.81 -8.76 -10.50
N GLU A 81 16.01 -9.86 -11.22
CA GLU A 81 17.24 -10.17 -11.96
C GLU A 81 17.20 -9.67 -13.42
N GLY A 82 16.23 -8.81 -13.76
CA GLY A 82 16.13 -8.22 -15.10
C GLY A 82 17.38 -7.42 -15.48
N ARG A 83 17.76 -7.48 -16.76
CA ARG A 83 18.81 -6.61 -17.31
C ARG A 83 18.24 -5.22 -17.56
N LEU A 84 18.66 -4.24 -16.78
CA LEU A 84 18.32 -2.84 -17.03
C LEU A 84 19.38 -2.17 -17.90
N VAL A 85 18.92 -1.34 -18.83
CA VAL A 85 19.76 -0.48 -19.65
C VAL A 85 19.27 0.96 -19.57
N ARG A 86 20.18 1.91 -19.76
CA ARG A 86 19.88 3.32 -20.00
C ARG A 86 20.09 3.59 -21.48
N LEU A 87 19.06 4.11 -22.14
CA LEU A 87 19.15 4.56 -23.53
C LEU A 87 19.69 5.99 -23.57
N MET A 88 20.68 6.23 -24.42
CA MET A 88 21.39 7.50 -24.60
C MET A 88 21.45 7.78 -26.12
N GLY A 89 20.40 8.40 -26.66
CA GLY A 89 20.22 8.52 -28.11
C GLY A 89 20.18 7.14 -28.77
N ASP A 90 21.08 6.91 -29.72
CA ASP A 90 21.21 5.64 -30.46
C ASP A 90 22.03 4.57 -29.72
N THR A 91 22.49 4.85 -28.49
CA THR A 91 23.31 3.93 -27.69
C THR A 91 22.57 3.43 -26.46
N ALA A 92 22.97 2.25 -25.96
CA ALA A 92 22.42 1.65 -24.74
C ALA A 92 23.55 1.22 -23.82
N GLU A 93 23.52 1.68 -22.57
CA GLU A 93 24.48 1.32 -21.54
C GLU A 93 23.81 0.48 -20.45
N VAL A 94 24.54 -0.47 -19.86
CA VAL A 94 24.01 -1.24 -18.74
C VAL A 94 23.80 -0.31 -17.54
N ALA A 95 22.61 -0.32 -16.97
CA ALA A 95 22.31 0.49 -15.80
C ALA A 95 23.15 0.04 -14.60
N ARG A 96 23.47 1.00 -13.70
CA ARG A 96 24.24 0.69 -12.49
C ARG A 96 23.61 -0.48 -11.71
N PRO A 97 24.44 -1.39 -11.16
CA PRO A 97 23.94 -2.48 -10.35
C PRO A 97 23.28 -1.90 -9.10
N THR A 98 21.99 -2.21 -8.93
CA THR A 98 21.22 -1.84 -7.75
C THR A 98 20.23 -2.97 -7.51
N LYS A 99 20.18 -3.48 -6.27
CA LYS A 99 19.19 -4.48 -5.89
C LYS A 99 17.80 -3.86 -6.00
N ARG A 100 16.97 -4.47 -6.83
CA ARG A 100 15.58 -4.07 -7.07
C ARG A 100 14.70 -5.24 -6.68
N TYR A 101 13.57 -4.94 -6.08
CA TYR A 101 12.63 -5.93 -5.61
C TYR A 101 11.29 -5.74 -6.30
N VAL A 102 10.64 -6.85 -6.58
CA VAL A 102 9.31 -6.91 -7.21
C VAL A 102 8.40 -7.81 -6.39
N GLY A 103 7.10 -7.54 -6.41
CA GLY A 103 6.12 -8.47 -5.84
C GLY A 103 6.01 -9.74 -6.70
N THR A 104 5.74 -10.88 -6.05
CA THR A 104 5.61 -12.18 -6.71
C THR A 104 4.30 -12.88 -6.30
N PRO A 105 3.48 -13.40 -7.23
CA PRO A 105 3.65 -13.40 -8.70
C PRO A 105 3.42 -12.03 -9.37
N SER A 106 3.12 -10.98 -8.61
CA SER A 106 2.72 -9.66 -9.12
C SER A 106 3.07 -8.58 -8.11
N MET A 107 3.22 -7.32 -8.54
CA MET A 107 3.43 -6.22 -7.59
C MET A 107 2.31 -6.12 -6.54
N ILE A 108 1.06 -6.46 -6.89
CA ILE A 108 -0.07 -6.43 -5.96
C ILE A 108 0.04 -7.50 -4.84
N SER A 109 0.87 -8.52 -5.00
CA SER A 109 1.06 -9.55 -3.97
C SER A 109 1.51 -8.98 -2.62
N LEU A 110 2.41 -7.98 -2.65
CA LEU A 110 2.84 -7.30 -1.43
C LEU A 110 1.68 -6.55 -0.75
N ALA A 111 0.79 -5.94 -1.53
CA ALA A 111 -0.39 -5.29 -0.97
C ALA A 111 -1.37 -6.29 -0.35
N LYS A 112 -1.54 -7.47 -0.96
CA LYS A 112 -2.37 -8.55 -0.42
C LYS A 112 -1.86 -9.01 0.93
N GLU A 113 -0.56 -9.32 1.02
CA GLU A 113 0.13 -9.68 2.26
C GLU A 113 -0.08 -8.61 3.36
N LEU A 114 0.16 -7.34 3.02
CA LEU A 114 0.01 -6.26 3.99
C LEU A 114 -1.44 -6.02 4.41
N SER A 115 -2.41 -6.41 3.57
CA SER A 115 -3.84 -6.26 3.84
C SER A 115 -4.47 -7.43 4.58
N GLU A 116 -3.77 -8.56 4.69
CA GLU A 116 -4.30 -9.77 5.30
C GLU A 116 -4.71 -9.49 6.76
N GLU A 117 -5.89 -9.95 7.15
CA GLU A 117 -6.50 -9.73 8.48
C GLU A 117 -6.80 -8.27 8.87
N LEU A 118 -6.61 -7.30 7.97
CA LEU A 118 -7.01 -5.92 8.22
C LEU A 118 -8.48 -5.68 7.86
N GLU A 119 -9.20 -4.90 8.68
CA GLU A 119 -10.54 -4.41 8.34
C GLU A 119 -10.42 -3.27 7.30
N ILE A 120 -10.70 -3.58 6.03
CA ILE A 120 -10.63 -2.62 4.92
C ILE A 120 -12.01 -2.44 4.29
N ILE A 121 -12.53 -1.22 4.36
CA ILE A 121 -13.75 -0.78 3.71
C ILE A 121 -13.38 -0.19 2.34
N SER A 122 -13.53 -1.00 1.31
CA SER A 122 -13.28 -0.62 -0.09
C SER A 122 -14.48 0.13 -0.70
N LEU A 123 -14.32 0.68 -1.91
CA LEU A 123 -15.35 1.44 -2.63
C LEU A 123 -15.95 2.57 -1.79
N THR A 124 -15.18 3.14 -0.86
CA THR A 124 -15.63 4.19 0.05
C THR A 124 -14.67 5.37 -0.05
N ARG A 125 -15.04 6.37 -0.84
CA ARG A 125 -14.30 7.63 -0.89
C ARG A 125 -14.70 8.50 0.29
N ILE A 126 -13.77 8.70 1.21
CA ILE A 126 -13.90 9.73 2.24
C ILE A 126 -13.75 11.11 1.59
N THR A 127 -14.73 11.98 1.83
CA THR A 127 -14.82 13.36 1.34
C THR A 127 -14.65 14.40 2.44
N GLY A 128 -14.86 14.01 3.70
CA GLY A 128 -14.74 14.90 4.86
C GLY A 128 -14.22 14.19 6.10
N VAL A 129 -13.50 14.94 6.94
CA VAL A 129 -12.99 14.50 8.24
C VAL A 129 -13.30 15.59 9.25
N GLU A 130 -14.12 15.27 10.25
CA GLU A 130 -14.58 16.25 11.24
C GLU A 130 -14.34 15.75 12.66
N ARG A 131 -14.08 16.68 13.58
CA ARG A 131 -13.90 16.38 15.00
C ARG A 131 -14.97 17.07 15.82
N ASN A 132 -15.65 16.30 16.67
CA ASN A 132 -16.54 16.82 17.71
C ASN A 132 -16.12 16.32 19.10
N LYS A 133 -16.94 16.62 20.11
CA LYS A 133 -16.67 16.23 21.50
C LYS A 133 -16.52 14.71 21.70
N LYS A 134 -17.08 13.88 20.81
CA LYS A 134 -17.06 12.41 20.90
C LYS A 134 -15.89 11.77 20.13
N GLY A 135 -15.15 12.54 19.34
CA GLY A 135 -14.03 12.04 18.53
C GLY A 135 -14.09 12.49 17.08
N TRP A 136 -13.33 11.78 16.24
CA TRP A 136 -13.29 11.97 14.80
C TRP A 136 -14.41 11.19 14.10
N HIS A 137 -14.94 11.78 13.04
CA HIS A 137 -15.97 11.24 12.15
C HIS A 137 -15.51 11.45 10.72
N LEU A 138 -15.81 10.47 9.85
CA LEU A 138 -15.54 10.58 8.42
C LEU A 138 -16.87 10.63 7.66
N HIS A 139 -16.89 11.39 6.59
CA HIS A 139 -18.00 11.49 5.65
C HIS A 139 -17.56 10.89 4.32
N ASP A 140 -18.41 10.06 3.69
CA ASP A 140 -18.14 9.52 2.36
C ASP A 140 -18.95 10.21 1.25
N GLU A 141 -18.60 9.92 0.00
CA GLU A 141 -19.24 10.50 -1.19
C GLU A 141 -20.71 10.09 -1.39
N LEU A 142 -21.17 9.05 -0.69
CA LEU A 142 -22.54 8.53 -0.76
C LEU A 142 -23.40 8.98 0.43
N GLY A 143 -22.90 9.90 1.26
CA GLY A 143 -23.59 10.39 2.45
C GLY A 143 -23.47 9.48 3.68
N GLY A 144 -22.58 8.49 3.64
CA GLY A 144 -22.28 7.63 4.78
C GLY A 144 -21.44 8.36 5.85
N HIS A 145 -21.75 8.05 7.10
CA HIS A 145 -21.07 8.59 8.28
C HIS A 145 -20.36 7.46 9.03
N HIS A 146 -19.06 7.65 9.29
CA HIS A 146 -18.19 6.64 9.86
C HIS A 146 -17.56 7.12 11.16
N GLY A 147 -17.59 6.30 12.21
CA GLY A 147 -16.96 6.62 13.49
C GLY A 147 -17.73 6.07 14.68
N THR A 148 -17.38 6.47 15.91
CA THR A 148 -16.32 7.43 16.28
C THR A 148 -14.91 6.83 16.25
N PHE A 149 -13.90 7.65 15.91
CA PHE A 149 -12.48 7.30 16.02
C PHE A 149 -11.73 8.23 16.97
N ASP A 150 -10.68 7.71 17.61
CA ASP A 150 -9.81 8.50 18.49
C ASP A 150 -8.73 9.25 17.69
N ARG A 151 -8.30 8.68 16.56
CA ARG A 151 -7.32 9.25 15.63
C ARG A 151 -7.69 8.96 14.18
N VAL A 152 -7.19 9.79 13.27
CA VAL A 152 -7.28 9.61 11.83
C VAL A 152 -5.88 9.71 11.23
N VAL A 153 -5.52 8.78 10.36
CA VAL A 153 -4.31 8.84 9.53
C VAL A 153 -4.74 9.06 8.08
N ILE A 154 -4.19 10.07 7.44
CA ILE A 154 -4.43 10.36 6.03
C ILE A 154 -3.24 9.81 5.25
N ALA A 155 -3.45 8.74 4.49
CA ALA A 155 -2.44 8.01 3.72
C ALA A 155 -2.70 8.06 2.21
N ILE A 156 -3.29 9.17 1.74
CA ILE A 156 -3.50 9.46 0.32
C ILE A 156 -2.41 10.41 -0.21
N PRO A 157 -2.13 10.43 -1.53
CA PRO A 157 -1.23 11.41 -2.12
C PRO A 157 -1.68 12.85 -1.85
N ALA A 158 -0.72 13.76 -1.66
CA ALA A 158 -1.00 15.19 -1.78
C ALA A 158 -1.44 15.51 -3.24
N PRO A 159 -2.28 16.54 -3.45
CA PRO A 159 -2.68 16.99 -4.78
C PRO A 159 -1.51 17.38 -5.69
#